data_AF-A0A6F9WX90-F1
#
_entry.id   AF-A0A6F9WX90-F1
#
_cell.length_a   1.000
_cell.length_b   1.000
_cell.length_c   1.000
_cell.angle_alpha   90.00
_cell.angle_beta   90.00
_cell.angle_gamma   90.00
#
_symmetry.space_group_name_H-M   'P 1'
#
loop_
_entity.id
_entity.type
_entity.pdbx_description
1 polymer ?
#
loop_
_entity_poly.entity_id
_entity_poly.type
_entity_poly.pdbx_seq_one_letter_code
_entity_poly.pdbx_strand_id
1 'polypeptide(L)'
;MTIKDISWKTWGAALVALFVFSWFIWNHFKATPNVTQGNWSAPKPVASISEEVKPGPKKIVTLNKEEASIKLNLPPEATKASTEVLTSADIKTKNSRVAAVAYMNMSTGRTSIIAQEIPHPFLRFENVREVGIRGGINTSMQTVGDVHARFQFAGIGPAKLGVYGELNGQIQPVVKLKEGKAMLDLSVEW
;
A
#
# COMPACT_ATOMS: atom_id res chain seq x y z
N MET A 1 -2.43 -24.81 -30.74
CA MET A 1 -1.00 -25.03 -30.46
C MET A 1 -0.91 -25.85 -29.18
N THR A 2 -0.61 -27.13 -29.31
CA THR A 2 -0.56 -28.09 -28.19
C THR A 2 0.75 -27.93 -27.42
N ILE A 3 0.71 -28.02 -26.09
CA ILE A 3 1.89 -27.88 -25.20
C ILE A 3 3.04 -28.83 -25.56
N LYS A 4 2.74 -29.91 -26.31
CA LYS A 4 3.71 -30.90 -26.79
C LYS A 4 4.72 -30.40 -27.83
N ASP A 5 4.50 -29.26 -28.49
CA ASP A 5 5.37 -28.78 -29.57
C ASP A 5 6.42 -27.75 -29.10
N ILE A 6 6.51 -27.50 -27.80
CA ILE A 6 7.47 -26.54 -27.23
C ILE A 6 8.83 -27.24 -27.08
N SER A 7 9.77 -26.86 -27.95
CA SER A 7 11.16 -27.33 -27.92
C SER A 7 11.78 -27.13 -26.53
N TRP A 8 12.59 -28.11 -26.09
CA TRP A 8 13.36 -28.04 -24.83
C TRP A 8 14.24 -26.78 -24.74
N LYS A 9 14.67 -26.24 -25.89
CA LYS A 9 15.44 -25.00 -25.99
C LYS A 9 14.62 -23.79 -25.53
N THR A 10 13.32 -23.79 -25.81
CA THR A 10 12.40 -22.73 -25.39
C THR A 10 12.20 -22.73 -23.88
N TRP A 11 12.12 -23.91 -23.27
CA TRP A 11 12.10 -24.06 -21.81
C TRP A 11 13.41 -23.60 -21.17
N GLY A 12 14.55 -23.96 -21.77
CA GLY A 12 15.86 -23.47 -21.33
C GLY A 12 15.96 -21.94 -21.37
N ALA A 13 15.52 -21.32 -22.47
CA ALA A 13 15.51 -19.87 -22.60
C ALA A 13 14.58 -19.19 -21.59
N ALA A 14 13.39 -19.75 -21.33
CA ALA A 14 12.45 -19.24 -20.34
C ALA A 14 13.01 -19.28 -18.92
N LEU A 15 13.71 -20.37 -18.55
CA LEU A 15 14.37 -20.49 -17.24
C LEU A 15 15.50 -19.47 -17.07
N VAL A 16 16.32 -19.25 -18.10
CA VAL A 16 17.37 -18.23 -18.07
C VAL A 16 16.77 -16.84 -17.93
N ALA A 17 15.70 -16.52 -18.67
CA ALA A 17 15.02 -15.24 -18.57
C ALA A 17 14.45 -14.98 -17.17
N LEU A 18 13.83 -16.00 -16.55
CA LEU A 18 13.34 -15.92 -15.17
C LEU A 18 14.47 -15.70 -14.16
N PHE A 19 15.62 -16.35 -14.36
CA PHE A 19 16.77 -16.20 -13.47
C PHE A 19 17.38 -14.80 -13.55
N VAL A 20 17.57 -14.26 -14.76
CA VAL A 20 18.07 -12.89 -14.97
C VAL A 20 17.10 -11.85 -14.41
N PHE A 21 15.80 -12.05 -14.61
CA PHE A 21 14.78 -11.16 -14.06
C PHE A 21 14.76 -11.17 -12.52
N SER A 22 14.85 -12.35 -11.91
CA SER A 22 14.95 -12.51 -10.45
C SER A 22 16.21 -11.85 -9.88
N TRP A 23 17.36 -12.03 -10.54
CA TRP A 23 18.62 -11.40 -10.14
C TRP A 23 18.56 -9.86 -10.24
N PHE A 24 17.94 -9.34 -11.31
CA PHE A 24 17.73 -7.91 -11.48
C PHE A 24 16.87 -7.32 -10.36
N ILE A 25 15.72 -7.96 -10.04
CA ILE A 25 14.86 -7.58 -8.91
C ILE A 25 15.68 -7.59 -7.61
N TRP A 26 16.39 -8.68 -7.32
CA TRP A 26 17.17 -8.80 -6.09
C TRP A 26 18.22 -7.69 -5.90
N ASN A 27 18.93 -7.31 -6.97
CA ASN A 27 19.94 -6.26 -6.90
C ASN A 27 19.34 -4.85 -6.88
N HIS A 28 18.23 -4.61 -7.60
CA HIS A 28 17.63 -3.29 -7.68
C HIS A 28 16.85 -2.93 -6.41
N PHE A 29 16.20 -3.90 -5.76
CA PHE A 29 15.40 -3.68 -4.56
C PHE A 29 16.16 -3.85 -3.24
N LYS A 30 17.47 -4.14 -3.28
CA LYS A 30 18.33 -4.18 -2.08
C LYS A 30 18.79 -2.80 -1.60
N ALA A 31 18.70 -1.78 -2.45
CA ALA A 31 18.98 -0.42 -2.04
C ALA A 31 17.81 0.10 -1.19
N THR A 32 17.88 -0.10 0.13
CA THR A 32 17.02 0.62 1.05
C THR A 32 17.22 2.12 0.81
N PRO A 33 16.16 2.93 0.61
CA PRO A 33 16.34 4.37 0.51
C PRO A 33 17.01 4.84 1.80
N ASN A 34 18.15 5.54 1.66
CA ASN A 34 18.68 6.33 2.77
C ASN A 34 17.58 7.32 3.12
N VAL A 35 16.94 7.11 4.27
CA VAL A 35 15.97 8.05 4.82
C VAL A 35 16.76 9.27 5.24
N THR A 36 16.98 10.19 4.31
CA THR A 36 17.50 11.51 4.62
C THR A 36 16.49 12.11 5.59
N GLN A 37 16.89 12.32 6.84
CA GLN A 37 16.06 13.02 7.82
C GLN A 37 15.81 14.43 7.27
N GLY A 38 14.67 14.59 6.59
CA GLY A 38 14.22 15.88 6.09
C GLY A 38 14.06 16.83 7.26
N ASN A 39 14.48 18.08 7.05
CA ASN A 39 14.38 19.16 8.03
C ASN A 39 12.95 19.21 8.61
N TRP A 40 12.84 18.89 9.90
CA TRP A 40 11.60 18.94 10.64
C TRP A 40 11.21 20.40 10.83
N SER A 41 10.25 20.89 10.04
CA SER A 41 9.63 22.20 10.30
C SER A 41 8.64 22.06 11.44
N ALA A 42 8.71 22.97 12.42
CA ALA A 42 7.77 23.00 13.52
C ALA A 42 6.31 23.02 13.00
N PRO A 43 5.41 22.23 13.59
CA PRO A 43 4.01 22.19 13.17
C PRO A 43 3.37 23.57 13.34
N LYS A 44 2.71 24.06 12.29
CA LYS A 44 1.89 25.28 12.38
C LYS A 44 0.77 25.03 13.40
N PRO A 45 0.37 26.04 14.20
CA PRO A 45 -0.73 25.90 15.15
C PRO A 45 -2.01 25.52 14.41
N VAL A 46 -2.50 24.31 14.68
CA VAL A 46 -3.69 23.74 14.05
C VAL A 46 -4.91 24.44 14.64
N ALA A 47 -5.73 25.07 13.78
CA ALA A 47 -7.03 25.59 14.16
C ALA A 47 -7.88 24.47 14.78
N SER A 48 -8.51 24.77 15.92
CA SER A 48 -9.39 23.92 16.74
C SER A 48 -9.67 22.53 16.17
N ILE A 49 -9.01 21.52 16.72
CA ILE A 49 -9.32 20.11 16.46
C ILE A 49 -10.76 19.88 16.92
N SER A 50 -11.66 19.50 16.00
CA SER A 50 -13.03 19.14 16.36
C SER A 50 -13.00 17.90 17.24
N GLU A 51 -13.49 18.00 18.47
CA GLU A 51 -13.57 16.87 19.39
C GLU A 51 -14.70 15.92 18.93
N GLU A 52 -14.31 14.81 18.31
CA GLU A 52 -15.25 13.76 17.92
C GLU A 52 -15.44 12.79 19.10
N VAL A 53 -16.51 12.97 19.88
CA VAL A 53 -16.87 12.05 20.96
C VAL A 53 -17.47 10.78 20.36
N LYS A 54 -16.67 9.70 20.33
CA LYS A 54 -17.14 8.39 19.88
C LYS A 54 -17.81 7.63 21.02
N PRO A 55 -18.96 6.98 20.80
CA PRO A 55 -19.58 6.14 21.80
C PRO A 55 -18.62 5.01 22.21
N GLY A 56 -18.57 4.74 23.52
CA GLY A 56 -17.72 3.70 24.09
C GLY A 56 -18.01 2.31 23.51
N PRO A 57 -17.10 1.34 23.72
CA PRO A 57 -17.22 0.02 23.14
C PRO A 57 -18.49 -0.70 23.60
N LYS A 58 -19.25 -1.27 22.66
CA LYS A 58 -20.50 -1.99 22.94
C LYS A 58 -20.31 -3.29 23.74
N LYS A 59 -19.10 -3.85 23.74
CA LYS A 59 -18.77 -5.12 24.39
C LYS A 59 -17.30 -5.14 24.78
N ILE A 60 -17.01 -5.55 26.02
CA ILE A 60 -15.67 -5.89 26.47
C ILE A 60 -15.57 -7.42 26.44
N VAL A 61 -14.58 -7.95 25.71
CA VAL A 61 -14.34 -9.39 25.61
C VAL A 61 -12.92 -9.65 26.08
N THR A 62 -12.79 -10.48 27.13
CA THR A 62 -11.49 -10.97 27.56
C THR A 62 -11.12 -12.18 26.71
N LEU A 63 -10.01 -12.09 25.98
CA LEU A 63 -9.48 -13.21 25.21
C LEU A 63 -8.46 -13.97 26.05
N ASN A 64 -8.42 -15.30 25.91
CA ASN A 64 -7.26 -16.06 26.34
C ASN A 64 -6.04 -15.58 25.55
N LYS A 65 -4.92 -15.43 26.22
CA LYS A 65 -3.66 -14.92 25.67
C LYS A 65 -3.11 -15.78 24.53
N GLU A 66 -3.32 -17.09 24.57
CA GLU A 66 -2.96 -18.00 23.48
C GLU A 66 -3.81 -17.74 22.23
N GLU A 67 -5.11 -17.49 22.41
CA GLU A 67 -5.95 -17.11 21.29
C GLU A 67 -5.66 -15.70 20.78
N ALA A 68 -5.34 -14.78 21.70
CA ALA A 68 -5.00 -13.41 21.36
C ALA A 68 -3.69 -13.32 20.58
N SER A 69 -2.69 -14.14 20.94
CA SER A 69 -1.41 -14.17 20.22
C SER A 69 -1.58 -14.65 18.78
N ILE A 70 -2.44 -15.66 18.55
CA ILE A 70 -2.73 -16.18 17.21
C ILE A 70 -3.58 -15.20 16.40
N LYS A 71 -4.68 -14.69 16.98
CA LYS A 71 -5.63 -13.82 16.27
C LYS A 71 -5.06 -12.43 15.97
N LEU A 72 -4.25 -11.88 16.88
CA LEU A 72 -3.66 -10.54 16.75
C LEU A 72 -2.21 -10.57 16.26
N ASN A 73 -1.67 -11.76 15.97
CA ASN A 73 -0.30 -11.97 15.51
C ASN A 73 0.73 -11.19 16.36
N LEU A 74 0.62 -11.34 17.69
CA LEU A 74 1.39 -10.54 18.65
C LEU A 74 2.89 -10.86 18.56
N PRO A 75 3.78 -9.87 18.76
CA PRO A 75 5.21 -10.13 18.80
C PRO A 75 5.57 -11.02 20.00
N PRO A 76 6.64 -11.85 19.92
CA PRO A 76 7.01 -12.81 20.96
C PRO A 76 7.21 -12.20 22.36
N GLU A 77 7.53 -10.92 22.42
CA GLU A 77 7.74 -10.19 23.67
C GLU A 77 6.41 -9.87 24.39
N ALA A 78 5.34 -9.68 23.63
CA ALA A 78 3.99 -9.43 24.14
C ALA A 78 3.25 -10.73 24.53
N THR A 79 3.75 -11.91 24.13
CA THR A 79 3.14 -13.21 24.45
C THR A 79 3.65 -13.83 25.75
N LYS A 80 4.72 -13.30 26.36
CA LYS A 80 5.30 -13.80 27.63
C LYS A 80 4.30 -13.78 28.77
N ALA A 81 4.26 -14.81 29.62
CA ALA A 81 3.30 -14.93 30.72
C ALA A 81 3.22 -13.70 31.64
N SER A 82 4.35 -13.05 31.91
CA SER A 82 4.46 -11.85 32.76
C SER A 82 4.03 -10.53 32.10
N THR A 83 3.41 -10.59 30.91
CA THR A 83 3.05 -9.41 30.13
C THR A 83 1.53 -9.26 29.98
N GLU A 84 0.96 -8.07 30.15
CA GLU A 84 -0.45 -7.80 29.84
C GLU A 84 -0.55 -6.89 28.62
N VAL A 85 -1.38 -7.25 27.64
CA VAL A 85 -1.63 -6.41 26.46
C VAL A 85 -2.72 -5.41 26.79
N LEU A 86 -2.37 -4.12 26.75
CA LEU A 86 -3.28 -3.03 27.10
C LEU A 86 -4.12 -2.61 25.90
N THR A 87 -3.48 -2.46 24.74
CA THR A 87 -4.16 -2.11 23.50
C THR A 87 -3.39 -2.66 22.31
N SER A 88 -4.13 -3.00 21.26
CA SER A 88 -3.58 -3.28 19.94
C SER A 88 -4.26 -2.37 18.91
N ALA A 89 -3.52 -1.98 17.88
CA ALA A 89 -4.02 -1.17 16.78
C ALA A 89 -3.38 -1.62 15.47
N ASP A 90 -4.21 -1.79 14.44
CA ASP A 90 -3.76 -1.97 13.07
C ASP A 90 -3.80 -0.62 12.36
N ILE A 91 -2.62 -0.06 12.11
CA ILE A 91 -2.45 1.19 11.40
C ILE A 91 -2.20 0.85 9.93
N LYS A 92 -3.21 1.10 9.08
CA LYS A 92 -3.00 1.04 7.63
C LYS A 92 -2.13 2.23 7.22
N THR A 93 -0.96 1.95 6.66
CA THR A 93 -0.19 2.95 5.92
C THR A 93 -0.50 2.80 4.43
N LYS A 94 0.03 3.72 3.60
CA LYS A 94 -0.17 3.65 2.14
C LYS A 94 0.33 2.32 1.56
N ASN A 95 1.44 1.80 2.10
CA ASN A 95 2.22 0.70 1.51
C ASN A 95 2.49 -0.46 2.49
N SER A 96 1.91 -0.46 3.69
CA SER A 96 2.02 -1.56 4.66
C SER A 96 0.88 -1.53 5.69
N ARG A 97 0.86 -2.53 6.58
CA ARG A 97 0.10 -2.44 7.83
C ARG A 97 1.11 -2.43 8.96
N VAL A 98 0.96 -1.50 9.89
CA VAL A 98 1.74 -1.50 11.12
C VAL A 98 0.83 -2.02 12.22
N ALA A 99 1.17 -3.17 12.78
CA ALA A 99 0.55 -3.67 13.99
C ALA A 99 1.28 -3.04 15.18
N ALA A 100 0.57 -2.22 15.94
CA ALA A 100 1.06 -1.63 17.16
C ALA A 100 0.42 -2.32 18.38
N VAL A 101 1.26 -2.73 19.34
CA VAL A 101 0.82 -3.37 20.57
C VAL A 101 1.46 -2.66 21.74
N ALA A 102 0.62 -2.12 22.62
CA ALA A 102 1.05 -1.63 23.92
C ALA A 102 0.88 -2.75 24.95
N TYR A 103 1.94 -3.03 25.70
CA TYR A 103 1.91 -4.04 26.75
C TYR A 103 2.64 -3.57 28.00
N MET A 104 2.28 -4.17 29.12
CA MET A 104 2.84 -3.90 30.43
C MET A 104 3.47 -5.16 30.99
N ASN A 105 4.71 -5.06 31.47
CA ASN A 105 5.30 -6.13 32.25
C ASN A 105 4.73 -6.07 33.67
N MET A 106 3.98 -7.10 34.06
CA MET A 106 3.29 -7.19 35.35
C MET A 106 4.25 -7.33 36.54
N SER A 107 5.48 -7.80 36.30
CA SER A 107 6.50 -7.93 37.34
C SER A 107 7.24 -6.62 37.60
N THR A 108 7.39 -5.75 36.59
CA THR A 108 8.16 -4.51 36.71
C THR A 108 7.33 -3.23 36.60
N GLY A 109 6.04 -3.33 36.22
CA GLY A 109 5.17 -2.20 35.93
C GLY A 109 5.56 -1.43 34.66
N ARG A 110 6.58 -1.87 33.91
CA ARG A 110 7.07 -1.16 32.73
C ARG A 110 6.11 -1.34 31.56
N THR A 111 5.60 -0.24 31.02
CA THR A 111 4.84 -0.19 29.78
C THR A 111 5.79 0.00 28.59
N SER A 112 5.55 -0.76 27.52
CA SER A 112 6.26 -0.67 26.25
C SER A 112 5.27 -0.70 25.10
N ILE A 113 5.62 -0.06 23.99
CA ILE A 113 4.87 -0.12 22.74
C ILE A 113 5.80 -0.73 21.69
N ILE A 114 5.37 -1.81 21.05
CA ILE A 114 6.03 -2.36 19.87
C ILE A 114 5.17 -2.06 18.66
N ALA A 115 5.78 -1.50 17.63
CA ALA A 115 5.19 -1.36 16.32
C ALA A 115 5.95 -2.27 15.36
N GLN A 116 5.25 -3.19 14.72
CA GLN A 116 5.81 -4.08 13.72
C GLN A 116 5.17 -3.80 12.37
N GLU A 117 6.02 -3.52 11.37
CA GLU A 117 5.58 -3.43 9.99
C GLU A 117 5.32 -4.85 9.45
N ILE A 118 4.09 -5.08 9.03
CA ILE A 118 3.67 -6.28 8.30
C ILE A 118 3.81 -5.94 6.81
N PRO A 119 4.82 -6.48 6.11
CA PRO A 119 5.00 -6.22 4.70
C PRO A 119 3.80 -6.74 3.93
N HIS A 120 3.46 -6.07 2.83
CA HIS A 120 2.38 -6.56 1.97
C HIS A 120 2.72 -7.94 1.42
N PRO A 121 1.70 -8.81 1.21
CA PRO A 121 1.90 -10.07 0.50
C PRO A 121 2.57 -9.81 -0.85
N PHE A 122 3.52 -10.68 -1.21
CA PHE A 122 4.27 -10.57 -2.47
C PHE A 122 3.35 -10.58 -3.69
N LEU A 123 2.26 -11.35 -3.64
CA LEU A 123 1.17 -11.31 -4.62
C LEU A 123 -0.11 -10.93 -3.90
N ARG A 124 -0.80 -9.91 -4.39
CA ARG A 124 -2.09 -9.49 -3.84
C ARG A 124 -3.04 -9.06 -4.94
N PHE A 125 -4.32 -9.36 -4.72
CA PHE A 125 -5.39 -8.74 -5.50
C PHE A 125 -5.70 -7.38 -4.88
N GLU A 126 -5.65 -6.35 -5.70
CA GLU A 126 -6.03 -4.99 -5.31
C GLU A 126 -7.40 -4.68 -5.90
N ASN A 127 -8.13 -3.74 -5.30
CA ASN A 127 -9.36 -3.20 -5.87
C ASN A 127 -9.33 -1.68 -5.66
N VAL A 128 -8.26 -1.05 -6.11
CA VAL A 128 -8.09 0.40 -6.03
C VAL A 128 -8.70 0.99 -7.29
N ARG A 129 -9.73 1.80 -7.10
CA ARG A 129 -10.44 2.52 -8.16
C ARG A 129 -10.22 4.00 -7.92
N GLU A 130 -9.72 4.68 -8.94
CA GLU A 130 -9.49 6.12 -8.91
C GLU A 130 -10.19 6.73 -10.13
N VAL A 131 -10.91 7.80 -9.92
CA VAL A 131 -11.50 8.62 -10.98
C VAL A 131 -11.13 10.06 -10.67
N GLY A 132 -10.54 10.73 -11.64
CA GLY A 132 -10.04 12.08 -11.47
C GLY A 132 -10.31 12.95 -12.70
N ILE A 133 -10.28 14.25 -12.47
CA ILE A 133 -10.38 15.27 -13.50
C ILE A 133 -9.12 16.11 -13.39
N ARG A 134 -8.45 16.36 -14.52
CA ARG A 134 -7.33 17.29 -14.61
C ARG A 134 -7.70 18.38 -15.61
N GLY A 135 -7.21 19.59 -15.36
CA GLY A 135 -7.48 20.76 -16.17
C GLY A 135 -6.22 21.61 -16.27
N GLY A 136 -5.96 22.13 -17.46
CA GLY A 136 -4.77 22.92 -17.73
C GLY A 136 -4.92 23.84 -18.93
N ILE A 137 -3.87 24.60 -19.21
CA ILE A 137 -3.77 25.47 -20.37
C ILE A 137 -2.62 24.92 -21.24
N ASN A 138 -2.90 24.62 -22.51
CA ASN A 138 -1.85 24.14 -23.42
C ASN A 138 -0.95 25.29 -23.90
N THR A 139 0.12 24.95 -24.63
CA THR A 139 1.06 25.92 -25.21
C THR A 139 0.44 26.91 -26.21
N SER A 140 -0.78 26.63 -26.69
CA SER A 140 -1.58 27.52 -27.55
C SER A 140 -2.61 28.35 -26.77
N MET A 141 -2.46 28.47 -25.44
CA MET A 141 -3.39 29.19 -24.54
C MET A 141 -4.84 28.66 -24.54
N GLN A 142 -5.05 27.41 -24.94
CA GLN A 142 -6.37 26.78 -24.93
C GLN A 142 -6.55 25.98 -23.64
N THR A 143 -7.71 26.14 -23.01
CA THR A 143 -8.12 25.30 -21.88
C THR A 143 -8.35 23.88 -22.34
N VAL A 144 -7.60 22.96 -21.75
CA VAL A 144 -7.71 21.51 -21.95
C VAL A 144 -8.14 20.87 -20.65
N GLY A 145 -8.99 19.85 -20.76
CA GLY A 145 -9.39 19.06 -19.61
C GLY A 145 -9.47 17.59 -19.96
N ASP A 146 -9.06 16.76 -19.03
CA ASP A 146 -9.04 15.32 -19.15
C ASP A 146 -9.73 14.68 -17.95
N VAL A 147 -10.53 13.66 -18.25
CA VAL A 147 -11.13 12.78 -17.25
C VAL A 147 -10.39 11.46 -17.33
N HIS A 148 -9.86 10.99 -16.20
CA HIS A 148 -9.18 9.71 -16.15
C HIS A 148 -9.83 8.78 -15.13
N ALA A 149 -9.81 7.50 -15.45
CA ALA A 149 -10.21 6.41 -14.57
C ALA A 149 -9.10 5.37 -14.54
N ARG A 150 -8.78 4.90 -13.33
CA ARG A 150 -7.75 3.91 -13.08
C ARG A 150 -8.33 2.80 -12.23
N PHE A 151 -8.04 1.56 -12.61
CA PHE A 151 -8.40 0.39 -11.83
C PHE A 151 -7.20 -0.54 -11.68
N GLN A 152 -6.69 -0.65 -10.45
CA GLN A 152 -5.61 -1.58 -10.11
C GLN A 152 -6.20 -2.85 -9.51
N PHE A 153 -5.93 -3.98 -10.15
CA PHE A 153 -6.52 -5.27 -9.80
C PHE A 153 -5.51 -6.25 -9.19
N ALA A 154 -4.21 -6.04 -9.40
CA ALA A 154 -3.17 -6.90 -8.86
C ALA A 154 -1.92 -6.13 -8.47
N GLY A 155 -1.19 -6.64 -7.47
CA GLY A 155 0.11 -6.13 -7.07
C GLY A 155 1.11 -7.27 -6.88
N ILE A 156 2.35 -7.03 -7.33
CA ILE A 156 3.51 -7.89 -7.11
C ILE A 156 4.57 -7.07 -6.36
N GLY A 157 4.64 -7.20 -5.04
CA GLY A 157 5.51 -6.38 -4.18
C GLY A 157 5.21 -4.87 -4.32
N PRO A 158 6.18 -4.04 -4.78
CA PRO A 158 5.99 -2.62 -5.05
C PRO A 158 5.33 -2.32 -6.41
N ALA A 159 5.26 -3.30 -7.31
CA ALA A 159 4.64 -3.14 -8.61
C ALA A 159 3.13 -3.36 -8.52
N LYS A 160 2.35 -2.50 -9.16
CA LYS A 160 0.89 -2.60 -9.29
C LYS A 160 0.53 -2.70 -10.76
N LEU A 161 -0.39 -3.60 -11.05
CA LEU A 161 -0.94 -3.89 -12.36
C LEU A 161 -2.40 -3.45 -12.39
N GLY A 162 -2.73 -2.69 -13.43
CA GLY A 162 -4.06 -2.14 -13.60
C GLY A 162 -4.39 -1.85 -15.05
N VAL A 163 -5.58 -1.28 -15.22
CA VAL A 163 -6.01 -0.63 -16.44
C VAL A 163 -6.19 0.85 -16.15
N TYR A 164 -5.75 1.67 -17.08
CA TYR A 164 -5.93 3.12 -17.04
C TYR A 164 -6.65 3.54 -18.32
N GLY A 165 -7.65 4.40 -18.18
CA GLY A 165 -8.37 5.02 -19.28
C GLY A 165 -8.43 6.53 -19.10
N GLU A 166 -8.22 7.27 -20.17
CA GLU A 166 -8.38 8.72 -20.20
C GLU A 166 -9.24 9.15 -21.38
N LEU A 167 -10.03 10.20 -21.14
CA LEU A 167 -10.82 10.91 -22.13
C LEU A 167 -10.31 12.35 -22.19
N ASN A 168 -9.71 12.70 -23.33
CA ASN A 168 -9.14 14.03 -23.54
C ASN A 168 -10.13 14.92 -24.29
N GLY A 169 -10.39 16.11 -23.74
CA GLY A 169 -11.31 17.09 -24.31
C GLY A 169 -10.72 18.50 -24.39
N GLN A 170 -11.15 19.26 -25.40
CA GLN A 170 -10.98 20.71 -25.40
C GLN A 170 -12.20 21.35 -24.74
N ILE A 171 -11.94 22.15 -23.70
CA ILE A 171 -12.98 22.91 -23.01
C ILE A 171 -13.18 24.22 -23.77
N GLN A 172 -13.92 24.15 -24.89
CA GLN A 172 -14.60 25.30 -25.49
C GLN A 172 -16.01 25.39 -24.86
N PRO A 173 -16.86 26.43 -25.08
CA PRO A 173 -18.20 26.55 -24.45
C PRO A 173 -19.13 25.33 -24.67
N VAL A 174 -18.72 24.37 -25.49
CA VAL A 174 -19.25 23.01 -25.55
C VAL A 174 -18.07 22.05 -25.39
N VAL A 175 -18.12 21.16 -24.39
CA VAL A 175 -17.10 20.11 -24.19
C VAL A 175 -17.09 19.19 -25.40
N LYS A 176 -16.03 19.24 -26.20
CA LYS A 176 -15.80 18.28 -27.29
C LYS A 176 -14.74 17.28 -26.84
N LEU A 177 -15.19 16.08 -26.47
CA LEU A 177 -14.33 14.93 -26.24
C LEU A 177 -13.79 14.48 -27.59
N LYS A 178 -12.47 14.55 -27.78
CA LYS A 178 -11.84 14.25 -29.08
C LYS A 178 -11.33 12.82 -29.15
N GLU A 179 -10.72 12.33 -28.06
CA GLU A 179 -10.01 11.05 -28.08
C GLU A 179 -10.09 10.36 -26.72
N GLY A 180 -10.37 9.06 -26.74
CA GLY A 180 -10.27 8.18 -25.59
C GLY A 180 -9.11 7.21 -25.77
N LYS A 181 -8.34 7.01 -24.70
CA LYS A 181 -7.23 6.05 -24.67
C LYS A 181 -7.42 5.10 -23.51
N ALA A 182 -7.20 3.82 -23.74
CA ALA A 182 -7.13 2.79 -22.70
C ALA A 182 -5.78 2.09 -22.81
N MET A 183 -5.13 1.88 -21.68
CA MET A 183 -3.80 1.28 -21.61
C MET A 183 -3.69 0.37 -20.39
N LEU A 184 -2.79 -0.61 -20.50
CA LEU A 184 -2.33 -1.36 -19.34
C LEU A 184 -1.45 -0.44 -18.50
N ASP A 185 -1.74 -0.37 -17.21
CA ASP A 185 -1.01 0.45 -16.26
C ASP A 185 -0.11 -0.45 -15.41
N LEU A 186 1.19 -0.18 -15.48
CA LEU A 186 2.20 -0.77 -14.60
C LEU A 186 2.81 0.39 -13.82
N SER A 187 2.52 0.46 -12.52
CA SER A 187 3.12 1.46 -11.64
C SER A 187 3.98 0.80 -10.59
N VAL A 188 5.20 1.29 -10.40
CA VAL A 188 6.09 0.85 -9.33
C VAL A 188 6.13 1.95 -8.28
N GLU A 189 5.81 1.60 -7.03
CA GLU A 189 5.98 2.51 -5.90
C GLU A 189 7.35 2.30 -5.27
N TRP A 190 8.16 3.36 -5.22
CA TRP A 190 9.46 3.41 -4.57
C TRP A 190 9.36 3.99 -3.16
#